data_AF-A0A933LY59-F1
#
_entry.id   AF-A0A933LY59-F1
#
_cell.length_a   1.000
_cell.length_b   1.000
_cell.length_c   1.000
_cell.angle_alpha   90.00
_cell.angle_beta   90.00
_cell.angle_gamma   90.00
#
_symmetry.space_group_name_H-M   'P 1'
#
loop_
_entity.id
_entity.type
_entity.pdbx_description
1 polymer ?
#
loop_
_entity_poly.entity_id
_entity_poly.type
_entity_poly.pdbx_seq_one_letter_code
_entity_poly.pdbx_strand_id
1 'polypeptide(L)'
;HAEAGLVLCERGIRTFDDALRFTLDVGAIPVLQERCALPVIADPSHAAGKRSLVPPLARASVAAGAAGLLVEVHPEPEKAWCDGAQSLSPEEFRMLMRDIERFVVPAVRPLRQRA
;
A
#
# COMPACT_ATOMS: atom_id res chain seq x y z
N HIS A 1 9.84 -21.27 -13.79
CA HIS A 1 9.70 -21.48 -12.33
C HIS A 1 8.71 -20.47 -11.80
N ALA A 2 7.42 -20.81 -11.73
CA ALA A 2 6.45 -20.00 -11.01
C ALA A 2 6.47 -20.50 -9.56
N GLU A 3 7.09 -19.73 -8.67
CA GLU A 3 7.24 -20.08 -7.26
C GLU A 3 5.98 -19.64 -6.50
N ALA A 4 5.35 -20.57 -5.80
CA ALA A 4 4.19 -20.26 -4.96
C ALA A 4 4.63 -19.36 -3.80
N GLY A 5 3.86 -18.29 -3.52
CA GLY A 5 4.11 -17.38 -2.39
C GLY A 5 4.72 -16.02 -2.75
N LEU A 6 4.86 -15.69 -4.04
CA LEU A 6 5.29 -14.35 -4.47
C LEU A 6 4.13 -13.34 -4.41
N VAL A 7 4.41 -12.14 -3.89
CA VAL A 7 3.52 -10.98 -3.86
C VAL A 7 4.27 -9.78 -4.41
N LEU A 8 3.66 -9.05 -5.33
CA LEU A 8 4.22 -7.80 -5.85
C LEU A 8 3.80 -6.65 -4.92
N CYS A 9 4.72 -5.72 -4.65
CA CYS A 9 4.46 -4.57 -3.79
C CYS A 9 4.84 -3.28 -4.52
N GLU A 10 3.84 -2.47 -4.85
CA GLU A 10 4.04 -1.10 -5.33
C GLU A 10 4.40 -0.20 -4.15
N ARG A 11 5.57 0.45 -4.20
CA ARG A 11 6.11 1.24 -3.07
C ARG A 11 6.68 2.59 -3.48
N GLY A 12 6.29 3.06 -4.65
CA GLY A 12 6.72 4.31 -5.25
C GLY A 12 7.99 4.20 -6.07
N ILE A 13 8.10 5.11 -7.03
CA ILE A 13 9.24 5.29 -7.92
C ILE A 13 9.95 6.62 -7.62
N ARG A 14 11.24 6.69 -7.96
CA ARG A 14 11.98 7.95 -7.89
C ARG A 14 11.61 8.82 -9.08
N THR A 15 11.26 10.07 -8.80
CA THR A 15 10.95 11.09 -9.80
C THR A 15 11.73 12.38 -9.47
N PHE A 16 11.39 13.48 -10.12
CA PHE A 16 11.94 14.80 -9.82
C PHE A 16 11.20 15.54 -8.69
N ASP A 17 10.06 15.00 -8.23
CA ASP A 17 9.22 15.60 -7.19
C ASP A 17 9.81 15.35 -5.79
N ASP A 18 9.85 16.39 -4.96
CA ASP A 18 10.35 16.36 -3.58
C ASP A 18 9.24 16.45 -2.52
N ALA A 19 7.98 16.54 -2.92
CA ALA A 19 6.84 16.58 -2.01
C ALA A 19 6.66 15.27 -1.21
N LEU A 20 7.01 14.13 -1.82
CA LEU A 20 6.96 12.79 -1.24
C LEU A 20 8.36 12.16 -1.22
N ARG A 21 8.55 11.09 -0.43
CA ARG A 21 9.79 10.30 -0.49
C ARG A 21 9.94 9.56 -1.84
N PHE A 22 8.84 8.98 -2.33
CA PHE A 22 8.70 8.43 -3.67
C PHE A 22 7.31 8.75 -4.22
N THR A 23 7.19 8.92 -5.54
CA THR A 23 5.88 9.08 -6.18
C THR A 23 5.22 7.70 -6.23
N LEU A 24 4.12 7.51 -5.50
CA LEU A 24 3.34 6.27 -5.55
C LEU A 24 2.68 6.13 -6.93
N ASP A 25 3.04 5.11 -7.69
CA ASP A 25 2.41 4.83 -8.97
C ASP A 25 1.16 3.95 -8.76
N VAL A 26 0.06 4.58 -8.39
CA VAL A 26 -1.23 3.89 -8.19
C VAL A 26 -1.69 3.19 -9.49
N GLY A 27 -1.29 3.68 -10.66
CA GLY A 27 -1.60 3.08 -11.96
C GLY A 27 -0.87 1.75 -12.18
N ALA A 28 0.28 1.54 -11.54
CA ALA A 28 1.00 0.27 -11.61
C ALA A 28 0.19 -0.89 -11.04
N ILE A 29 -0.68 -0.65 -10.05
CA ILE A 29 -1.51 -1.69 -9.41
C ILE A 29 -2.38 -2.43 -10.44
N PRO A 30 -3.31 -1.77 -11.16
CA PRO A 30 -4.13 -2.45 -12.18
C PRO A 30 -3.31 -2.94 -13.38
N VAL A 31 -2.27 -2.20 -13.80
CA VAL A 31 -1.40 -2.63 -14.92
C VAL A 31 -0.69 -3.95 -14.61
N LEU A 32 -0.18 -4.13 -13.38
CA LEU A 32 0.42 -5.38 -12.95
C LEU A 32 -0.63 -6.48 -12.88
N GLN A 33 -1.84 -6.22 -12.38
CA GLN A 33 -2.91 -7.21 -12.31
C GLN A 33 -3.37 -7.74 -13.68
N GLU A 34 -3.26 -6.94 -14.74
CA GLU A 34 -3.49 -7.36 -16.13
C GLU A 34 -2.35 -8.25 -16.67
N ARG A 35 -1.11 -7.94 -16.28
CA ARG A 35 0.11 -8.55 -16.85
C ARG A 35 0.59 -9.76 -16.08
N CYS A 36 0.23 -9.90 -14.82
CA CYS A 36 0.70 -10.98 -13.97
C CYS A 36 -0.44 -11.64 -13.18
N ALA A 37 -0.22 -12.91 -12.82
CA ALA A 37 -1.17 -13.67 -12.02
C ALA A 37 -0.99 -13.47 -10.50
N LEU A 38 0.00 -12.69 -10.08
CA LEU A 38 0.39 -12.52 -8.68
C LEU A 38 -0.49 -11.48 -7.96
N PRO A 39 -0.72 -11.63 -6.64
CA PRO A 39 -1.30 -10.57 -5.83
C PRO A 39 -0.42 -9.31 -5.88
N VAL A 40 -1.04 -8.14 -6.00
CA VAL A 40 -0.37 -6.84 -5.97
C VAL A 40 -0.85 -6.08 -4.74
N ILE A 41 0.06 -5.76 -3.83
CA ILE A 41 -0.18 -4.92 -2.65
C ILE A 41 0.49 -3.56 -2.84
N ALA A 42 0.21 -2.62 -1.95
CA ALA A 42 0.86 -1.31 -1.94
C ALA A 42 1.47 -0.95 -0.58
N ASP A 43 2.58 -0.21 -0.59
CA ASP A 43 3.25 0.35 0.58
C ASP A 43 3.15 1.88 0.57
N PRO A 44 2.06 2.43 1.12
CA PRO A 44 1.88 3.88 1.22
C PRO A 44 2.85 4.53 2.23
N SER A 45 3.41 3.77 3.17
CA SER A 45 4.27 4.33 4.23
C SER A 45 5.60 4.78 3.64
N HIS A 46 6.28 3.88 2.94
CA HIS A 46 7.57 4.19 2.31
C HIS A 46 7.43 5.11 1.11
N ALA A 47 6.34 5.01 0.35
CA ALA A 47 6.09 5.93 -0.75
C ALA A 47 5.90 7.37 -0.23
N ALA A 48 5.02 7.56 0.76
CA ALA A 48 4.81 8.88 1.35
C ALA A 48 6.07 9.44 2.02
N GLY A 49 6.69 8.64 2.89
CA GLY A 49 7.70 9.10 3.85
C GLY A 49 7.15 10.10 4.89
N LYS A 50 5.83 10.29 4.96
CA LYS A 50 5.14 11.25 5.83
C LYS A 50 3.82 10.66 6.33
N ARG A 51 3.65 10.57 7.66
CA ARG A 51 2.52 9.95 8.37
C ARG A 51 1.16 10.47 7.88
N SER A 52 1.02 11.78 7.72
CA SER A 52 -0.23 12.43 7.30
C SER A 52 -0.71 12.03 5.90
N LEU A 53 0.20 11.55 5.04
CA LEU A 53 -0.10 11.16 3.67
C LEU A 53 -0.33 9.65 3.53
N VAL A 54 -0.01 8.85 4.55
CA VAL A 54 -0.25 7.40 4.53
C VAL A 54 -1.74 7.07 4.35
N PRO A 55 -2.69 7.65 5.11
CA PRO A 55 -4.10 7.31 4.95
C PRO A 55 -4.72 7.62 3.57
N PRO A 56 -4.54 8.82 2.96
CA PRO A 56 -5.09 9.06 1.63
C PRO A 56 -4.47 8.16 0.55
N LEU A 57 -3.17 7.88 0.61
CA LEU A 57 -2.53 6.99 -0.36
C LEU A 57 -2.98 5.53 -0.19
N ALA A 58 -3.14 5.07 1.05
CA ALA A 58 -3.70 3.75 1.35
C ALA A 58 -5.11 3.58 0.75
N ARG A 59 -5.98 4.57 0.92
CA ARG A 59 -7.34 4.57 0.31
C ARG A 59 -7.27 4.54 -1.21
N ALA A 60 -6.38 5.32 -1.82
CA ALA A 60 -6.20 5.32 -3.27
C ALA A 60 -5.75 3.94 -3.79
N SER A 61 -4.80 3.30 -3.13
CA SER A 61 -4.33 1.96 -3.50
C SER A 61 -5.43 0.90 -3.40
N VAL A 62 -6.22 0.91 -2.31
CA VAL A 62 -7.36 -0.02 -2.15
C VAL A 62 -8.42 0.23 -3.22
N ALA A 63 -8.76 1.50 -3.49
CA ALA A 63 -9.70 1.86 -4.54
C ALA A 63 -9.22 1.46 -5.94
N ALA A 64 -7.90 1.47 -6.18
CA ALA A 64 -7.28 0.98 -7.42
C ALA A 64 -7.24 -0.56 -7.53
N GLY A 65 -7.69 -1.27 -6.49
CA GLY A 65 -7.80 -2.73 -6.49
C GLY A 65 -6.63 -3.46 -5.84
N ALA A 66 -5.76 -2.79 -5.07
CA ALA A 66 -4.70 -3.47 -4.34
C ALA A 66 -5.26 -4.60 -3.46
N ALA A 67 -4.63 -5.78 -3.52
CA ALA A 67 -5.03 -6.95 -2.75
C ALA A 67 -4.70 -6.85 -1.26
N GLY A 68 -3.90 -5.85 -0.88
CA GLY A 68 -3.47 -5.61 0.49
C GLY A 68 -2.60 -4.36 0.60
N LEU A 69 -2.25 -4.02 1.84
CA LEU A 69 -1.40 -2.87 2.17
C LEU A 69 -0.27 -3.28 3.10
N LEU A 70 0.90 -2.68 2.95
CA LEU A 70 2.00 -2.71 3.90
C LEU A 70 2.05 -1.35 4.61
N VAL A 71 1.71 -1.33 5.90
CA VAL A 71 1.62 -0.10 6.70
C VAL A 71 2.53 -0.20 7.92
N GLU A 72 3.36 0.81 8.14
CA GLU A 72 4.19 0.89 9.34
C GLU A 72 3.42 1.48 10.51
N VAL A 73 3.53 0.82 11.66
CA VAL A 73 2.84 1.22 12.89
C VAL A 73 3.83 1.13 14.05
N HIS A 74 3.91 2.19 14.84
CA HIS A 74 4.74 2.23 16.04
C HIS A 74 3.94 2.83 17.21
N PRO A 75 4.04 2.29 18.44
CA PRO A 75 3.29 2.81 19.59
C PRO A 75 3.64 4.27 19.92
N GLU A 76 4.89 4.66 19.69
CA GLU A 76 5.40 6.01 19.89
C GLU A 76 6.21 6.46 18.67
N PRO A 77 5.58 6.86 17.54
CA PRO A 77 6.29 7.11 16.29
C PRO A 77 7.46 8.10 16.40
N GLU A 78 7.34 9.12 17.25
CA GLU A 78 8.40 10.13 17.47
C GLU A 78 9.65 9.57 18.18
N LYS A 79 9.57 8.37 18.77
CA LYS A 79 10.69 7.68 19.43
C LYS A 79 11.21 6.48 18.64
N ALA A 80 10.66 6.22 17.46
CA ALA A 80 11.08 5.10 16.62
C ALA A 80 12.53 5.29 16.16
N TRP A 81 13.31 4.22 16.18
CA TRP A 81 14.71 4.25 15.72
C TRP A 81 14.84 4.33 14.19
N CYS A 82 13.81 3.88 13.47
CA CYS A 82 13.74 3.91 12.01
C CYS A 82 12.34 4.32 11.61
N ASP A 83 12.23 5.14 10.55
CA ASP A 83 10.98 5.37 9.83
C ASP A 83 9.79 5.91 10.67
N GLY A 84 10.08 6.59 11.79
CA GLY A 84 9.07 7.21 12.66
C GLY A 84 8.22 8.30 11.98
N ALA A 85 8.79 8.98 10.97
CA ALA A 85 8.12 10.04 10.23
C ALA A 85 6.93 9.53 9.38
N GLN A 86 6.94 8.26 8.95
CA GLN A 86 5.84 7.63 8.21
C GLN A 86 5.03 6.62 9.02
N SER A 87 5.55 6.15 10.16
CA SER A 87 4.86 5.20 11.03
C SER A 87 3.59 5.82 11.62
N LEU A 88 2.44 5.16 11.48
CA LEU A 88 1.20 5.53 12.17
C LEU A 88 1.28 5.12 13.65
N SER A 89 0.52 5.79 14.50
CA SER A 89 0.16 5.28 15.83
C SER A 89 -0.90 4.18 15.73
N PRO A 90 -1.08 3.35 16.77
CA PRO A 90 -2.15 2.35 16.79
C PRO A 90 -3.55 2.95 16.64
N GLU A 91 -3.78 4.17 17.15
CA GLU A 91 -5.04 4.91 16.99
C GLU A 91 -5.30 5.24 15.52
N GLU A 92 -4.32 5.87 14.87
CA GLU A 92 -4.40 6.26 13.45
C GLU A 92 -4.54 5.04 12.55
N PHE A 93 -3.86 3.93 12.87
CA PHE A 93 -4.03 2.69 12.13
C PHE A 93 -5.46 2.14 12.25
N ARG A 94 -6.08 2.17 13.43
CA ARG A 94 -7.50 1.77 13.59
C ARG A 94 -8.43 2.68 12.78
N MET A 95 -8.16 3.98 12.74
CA MET A 95 -8.92 4.92 11.90
C MET A 95 -8.75 4.58 10.42
N LEU A 96 -7.52 4.30 9.98
CA LEU A 96 -7.24 3.90 8.61
C LEU A 96 -8.03 2.63 8.23
N MET A 97 -8.01 1.60 9.08
CA MET A 97 -8.72 0.35 8.80
C MET A 97 -10.23 0.58 8.61
N ARG A 98 -10.85 1.44 9.43
CA ARG A 98 -12.27 1.83 9.28
C ARG A 98 -12.53 2.61 7.99
N ASP A 99 -11.59 3.45 7.59
CA ASP A 99 -11.73 4.26 6.38
C ASP A 99 -11.65 3.41 5.11
N ILE A 100 -10.69 2.46 5.05
CA ILE A 100 -10.45 1.66 3.85
C ILE A 100 -11.54 0.62 3.59
N GLU A 101 -12.27 0.17 4.62
CA GLU A 101 -13.41 -0.76 4.47
C GLU A 101 -14.42 -0.28 3.43
N ARG A 102 -14.60 1.04 3.28
CA ARG A 102 -15.52 1.66 2.30
C ARG A 102 -15.05 1.54 0.86
N PHE A 103 -13.76 1.28 0.64
CA PHE A 103 -13.12 1.19 -0.67
C PHE A 103 -12.81 -0.24 -1.08
N VAL A 104 -13.00 -1.22 -0.17
CA VAL A 104 -12.80 -2.63 -0.49
C VAL A 104 -13.82 -3.04 -1.53
N VAL A 105 -13.34 -3.20 -2.76
CA VAL A 105 -14.11 -3.81 -3.84
C VAL A 105 -13.99 -5.33 -3.73
N PRO A 106 -15.07 -6.10 -3.94
CA PRO A 106 -14.97 -7.54 -4.08
C PRO A 106 -13.96 -7.87 -5.17
N ALA A 107 -13.00 -8.75 -4.87
CA ALA A 107 -11.99 -9.14 -5.84
C ALA A 107 -12.68 -9.61 -7.13
N VAL A 108 -12.48 -8.88 -8.22
CA VAL A 108 -13.18 -9.11 -9.50
C VAL A 108 -12.82 -10.46 -10.12
N ARG A 109 -11.81 -11.17 -9.59
CA ARG A 109 -11.53 -12.56 -9.93
C ARG A 109 -11.09 -13.36 -8.71
N PRO A 110 -11.70 -14.51 -8.41
CA PRO A 110 -11.23 -15.38 -7.34
C PRO A 110 -9.82 -15.89 -7.65
N LEU A 111 -8.92 -15.77 -6.66
CA LEU A 111 -7.54 -16.27 -6.69
C LEU A 111 -7.42 -17.77 -7.06
N ARG A 112 -8.52 -18.53 -6.96
CA ARG A 112 -8.57 -19.98 -7.17
C ARG A 112 -8.80 -20.46 -8.61
N GLN A 113 -9.05 -19.57 -9.58
CA GLN A 113 -9.31 -19.98 -10.98
C GLN A 113 -8.11 -19.77 -11.93
N ARG A 114 -6.87 -19.75 -11.42
CA ARG A 114 -5.67 -19.47 -12.21
C ARG A 114 -4.65 -20.62 -12.16
N ALA A 115 -5.13 -21.84 -12.42
CA ALA A 115 -4.31 -23.01 -12.78
C ALA A 115 -4.77 -23.53 -14.14
#